data_AF-A0A534LZU7-F1
#
_entry.id   AF-A0A534LZU7-F1
#
_cell.length_a   1.000
_cell.length_b   1.000
_cell.length_c   1.000
_cell.angle_alpha   90.00
_cell.angle_beta   90.00
_cell.angle_gamma   90.00
#
_symmetry.space_group_name_H-M   'P 1'
#
loop_
_entity.id
_entity.type
_entity.pdbx_description
1 polymer ?
#
loop_
_entity_poly.entity_id
_entity_poly.type
_entity_poly.pdbx_seq_one_letter_code
_entity_poly.pdbx_strand_id
1 'polypeptide(L)' 'MITVLRLGHRPARDKRVTTHVALTARAFGADAVLVSTRDPGLERSIRGVVRRFGGTFRIETGVAWRRILNEW' A
#
# COMPACT_ATOMS: atom_id res chain seq x y z
N MET A 1 12.65 5.17 -8.63
CA MET A 1 11.46 4.40 -8.23
C MET A 1 11.41 4.38 -6.71
N ILE A 2 10.34 4.86 -6.09
CA ILE A 2 10.17 4.94 -4.63
C ILE A 2 9.00 4.03 -4.24
N THR A 3 9.25 3.07 -3.34
CA THR A 3 8.21 2.16 -2.83
C THR A 3 8.16 2.21 -1.31
N VAL A 4 6.95 2.25 -0.76
CA VAL A 4 6.72 2.25 0.69
C VAL A 4 6.31 0.86 1.15
N LEU A 5 7.05 0.26 2.08
CA LEU A 5 6.69 -1.01 2.71
C LEU A 5 6.02 -0.76 4.08
N ARG A 6 4.71 -1.02 4.18
CA ARG A 6 3.96 -0.93 5.44
C ARG A 6 3.96 -2.29 6.17
N LEU A 7 4.58 -2.30 7.36
CA LEU A 7 4.66 -3.46 8.24
C LEU A 7 3.59 -3.46 9.34
N GLY A 8 3.19 -4.65 9.77
CA GLY A 8 2.34 -4.84 10.96
C GLY A 8 0.88 -4.45 10.78
N HIS A 9 0.33 -4.59 9.57
CA HIS A 9 -1.08 -4.31 9.31
C HIS A 9 -1.99 -5.32 9.99
N ARG A 10 -2.91 -4.84 10.81
CA ARG A 10 -4.01 -5.64 11.37
C ARG A 10 -5.31 -5.24 10.68
N PRO A 11 -5.88 -6.08 9.80
CA PRO A 11 -7.11 -5.77 9.08
C PRO A 11 -8.29 -5.40 9.98
N ALA A 12 -8.37 -5.94 11.20
CA ALA A 12 -9.45 -5.61 12.14
C ALA A 12 -9.30 -4.23 12.81
N ARG A 13 -8.10 -3.63 12.81
CA ARG A 13 -7.79 -2.43 13.62
C ARG A 13 -7.28 -1.26 12.80
N ASP A 14 -6.32 -1.52 11.90
CA ASP A 14 -5.50 -0.47 11.31
C ASP A 14 -6.01 -0.02 9.92
N LYS A 15 -7.27 -0.33 9.55
CA LYS A 15 -7.83 -0.03 8.21
C LYS A 15 -7.65 1.43 7.81
N ARG A 16 -8.05 2.36 8.69
CA ARG A 16 -7.98 3.80 8.43
C ARG A 16 -6.54 4.28 8.30
N VAL A 17 -5.70 3.97 9.30
CA VAL A 17 -4.29 4.41 9.33
C VAL A 17 -3.54 3.91 8.10
N THR A 18 -3.73 2.64 7.71
CA THR A 18 -3.05 2.07 6.53
C THR A 18 -3.51 2.72 5.24
N THR A 19 -4.80 3.04 5.14
CA THR A 19 -5.33 3.79 4.00
C THR A 19 -4.66 5.16 3.92
N HIS A 20 -4.54 5.89 5.03
CA HIS A 20 -3.84 7.17 5.05
C HIS A 20 -2.37 7.03 4.65
N VAL A 21 -1.64 6.03 5.16
CA VAL A 21 -0.25 5.77 4.75
C VAL A 21 -0.13 5.57 3.24
N ALA A 22 -1.03 4.78 2.64
CA ALA A 22 -1.05 4.55 1.20
C ALA A 22 -1.36 5.81 0.40
N LEU A 23 -2.34 6.61 0.85
CA LEU A 23 -2.70 7.87 0.19
C LEU A 23 -1.62 8.94 0.32
N THR A 24 -0.97 9.02 1.48
CA THR A 24 0.19 9.88 1.70
C THR A 24 1.34 9.45 0.79
N ALA A 25 1.69 8.16 0.73
CA ALA A 25 2.73 7.67 -0.17
C ALA A 25 2.47 8.11 -1.64
N ARG A 26 1.23 7.95 -2.12
CA ARG A 26 0.82 8.43 -3.44
C ARG A 26 0.98 9.95 -3.59
N ALA A 27 0.47 10.73 -2.64
CA ALA A 27 0.49 12.19 -2.72
C ALA A 27 1.92 12.77 -2.72
N PHE A 28 2.84 12.08 -2.04
CA PHE A 28 4.24 12.46 -1.95
C PHE A 28 5.13 11.83 -3.04
N GLY A 29 4.53 11.25 -4.09
CA GLY A 29 5.25 10.82 -5.30
C GLY A 29 5.88 9.42 -5.24
N ALA A 30 5.48 8.56 -4.30
CA ALA A 30 5.87 7.16 -4.37
C ALA A 30 5.18 6.45 -5.56
N ASP A 31 5.84 5.46 -6.14
CA ASP A 31 5.32 4.65 -7.24
C ASP A 31 4.41 3.52 -6.74
N ALA A 32 4.69 3.00 -5.54
CA ALA A 32 3.96 1.88 -4.98
C ALA A 32 3.92 1.88 -3.45
N VAL A 33 2.92 1.18 -2.90
CA VAL A 33 2.86 0.78 -1.50
C VAL A 33 2.64 -0.73 -1.38
N LEU A 34 3.48 -1.38 -0.60
CA LEU A 34 3.44 -2.80 -0.30
C LEU A 34 3.03 -2.98 1.16
N VAL A 35 2.10 -3.90 1.43
CA VAL A 35 1.63 -4.16 2.80
C VAL A 35 1.87 -5.62 3.15
N SER A 36 2.60 -5.86 4.24
CA SER A 36 2.94 -7.21 4.72
C SER A 36 1.74 -8.14 4.93
N THR A 37 0.61 -7.63 5.40
CA THR A 37 -0.61 -8.41 5.65
C THR A 37 -1.62 -8.21 4.53
N ARG A 38 -2.25 -9.30 4.09
CA ARG A 38 -3.28 -9.27 3.03
C ARG A 38 -4.51 -8.50 3.49
N ASP A 39 -4.95 -7.54 2.69
CA ASP A 39 -6.20 -6.78 2.90
C ASP A 39 -6.81 -6.37 1.55
N PRO A 40 -7.71 -7.17 0.99
CA PRO A 40 -8.36 -6.88 -0.29
C PRO A 40 -9.22 -5.60 -0.25
N GLY A 41 -9.73 -5.22 0.94
CA GLY A 41 -10.55 -4.01 1.10
C GLY A 41 -9.70 -2.74 0.95
N LEU A 42 -8.49 -2.77 1.51
CA LEU A 42 -7.51 -1.71 1.33
C LEU A 42 -7.12 -1.56 -0.15
N GLU A 43 -6.81 -2.66 -0.83
CA GLU A 43 -6.47 -2.63 -2.25
C GLU A 43 -7.58 -2.02 -3.10
N ARG A 44 -8.84 -2.43 -2.89
CA ARG A 44 -10.00 -1.87 -3.61
C ARG A 44 -10.15 -0.38 -3.37
N SER A 45 -9.97 0.07 -2.14
CA SER A 45 -10.08 1.48 -1.77
C SER A 45 -9.03 2.33 -2.51
N ILE A 46 -7.77 1.91 -2.47
CA ILE A 46 -6.66 2.64 -3.09
C ILE A 46 -6.75 2.59 -4.61
N ARG A 47 -7.03 1.42 -5.22
CA ARG A 47 -7.27 1.32 -6.68
C ARG A 47 -8.43 2.20 -7.13
N GLY A 48 -9.48 2.31 -6.30
CA GLY A 48 -10.61 3.20 -6.56
C GLY A 48 -10.21 4.67 -6.59
N VAL A 49 -9.30 5.10 -5.72
CA VAL A 49 -8.73 6.46 -5.72
C VAL A 49 -7.87 6.67 -6.97
N VAL A 50 -6.94 5.75 -7.27
CA VAL A 50 -6.08 5.85 -8.46
C VAL A 50 -6.91 5.93 -9.75
N ARG A 51 -7.99 5.15 -9.88
CA ARG A 51 -8.88 5.20 -11.04
C ARG A 51 -9.59 6.56 -11.19
N ARG A 52 -9.97 7.21 -10.08
CA ARG A 52 -10.71 8.50 -10.11
C ARG A 52 -9.80 9.69 -10.31
N PHE A 53 -8.63 9.68 -9.68
CA PHE A 53 -7.69 10.81 -9.66
C PHE A 53 -6.51 10.63 -10.63
N GLY A 54 -6.44 9.49 -11.33
CA GLY A 54 -5.33 9.15 -12.23
C GLY A 54 -4.02 8.79 -11.52
N GLY A 55 -3.02 8.49 -12.35
CA GLY A 55 -1.67 8.10 -11.95
C GLY A 55 -1.40 6.59 -12.04
N THR A 56 -0.13 6.21 -11.91
CA THR A 56 0.37 4.83 -12.04
C THR A 56 0.65 4.16 -10.69
N PHE A 57 0.12 4.72 -9.60
CA PHE A 57 0.37 4.27 -8.23
C PHE A 57 -0.13 2.84 -8.00
N ARG A 58 0.76 1.96 -7.53
CA ARG A 58 0.45 0.53 -7.32
C ARG A 58 0.25 0.19 -5.84
N ILE A 59 -0.63 -0.76 -5.58
CA ILE A 59 -0.82 -1.33 -4.24
C ILE A 59 -0.87 -2.85 -4.30
N GLU A 60 -0.12 -3.47 -3.40
CA GLU A 60 -0.11 -4.92 -3.19
C GLU A 60 -0.11 -5.24 -1.70
N THR A 61 -0.97 -6.17 -1.28
CA THR A 61 -1.09 -6.59 0.13
C THR A 61 -0.80 -8.08 0.28
N GLY A 62 -0.28 -8.48 1.44
CA GLY A 62 0.07 -9.86 1.73
C GLY A 62 1.45 -10.27 1.24
N VAL A 63 2.34 -9.29 1.03
CA VAL A 63 3.67 -9.56 0.50
C VAL A 63 4.61 -10.17 1.55
N ALA A 64 5.51 -11.04 1.11
CA ALA A 64 6.57 -11.60 1.96
C ALA A 64 7.63 -10.52 2.26
N TRP A 65 7.38 -9.68 3.27
CA TRP A 65 8.17 -8.48 3.54
C TRP A 65 9.67 -8.73 3.78
N ARG A 66 10.04 -9.85 4.42
CA ARG A 66 11.46 -10.24 4.62
C ARG A 66 12.15 -10.51 3.28
N ARG A 67 11.45 -11.22 2.39
CA ARG A 67 11.96 -11.51 1.04
C ARG A 67 12.13 -10.23 0.25
N ILE A 68 11.13 -9.33 0.29
CA ILE A 68 11.21 -8.02 -0.36
C ILE A 68 12.45 -7.25 0.09
N LEU A 69 12.71 -7.16 1.40
CA LEU A 69 13.88 -6.43 1.91
C LEU A 69 15.22 -7.06 1.48
N ASN A 70 15.27 -8.38 1.33
CA ASN A 70 16.48 -9.08 0.89
C ASN A 70 16.72 -8.98 -0.62
N GLU A 71 15.66 -8.80 -1.42
CA GLU A 71 15.70 -8.71 -2.88
C GLU A 71 15.66 -7.25 -3.38
N TRP A 72 15.68 -6.27 -2.46
CA TRP A 72 15.61 -4.84 -2.77
C TRP A 72 16.98 -4.26 -3.09
#